data_AF-A0A2J7Q7U3-F1
#
_entry.id   AF-A0A2J7Q7U3-F1
#
_cell.length_a   1.000
_cell.length_b   1.000
_cell.length_c   1.000
_cell.angle_alpha   90.00
_cell.angle_beta   90.00
_cell.angle_gamma   90.00
#
_symmetry.space_group_name_H-M   'P 1'
#
loop_
_entity.id
_entity.type
_entity.pdbx_description
1 polymer ?
#
loop_
_entity_poly.entity_id
_entity_poly.type
_entity_poly.pdbx_seq_one_letter_code
_entity_poly.pdbx_strand_id
1 'polypeptide(L)'
;QPQIVSPSLILESLKKGIPYFPEGTLTPFSLSKDSISMIYKLSDVHVYINKGLLGYVITLPLLNKNVFKALKLIPLPIAKDKFKFVYIETENSILYVDETRQYYFTTSREELDKCKLMKARSFVCKQNQPLLNSHLRESCVVKLLQPRRTIPQSCDTRVVCITHTVWTQLERRNEWIYFIPSSDSVTIVCPNKEPVEVLLTHTGKLEIQAGCKGYTKTALLSTIKEIKVNDSRNGGDLLSKVGAEFECCEQLGSHLNLSHIDLDMKF
;
A
#
# COMPACT_ATOMS: atom_id res chain seq x y z
N GLN A 1 -7.91 31.54 -22.72
CA GLN A 1 -7.13 31.06 -21.56
C GLN A 1 -7.79 29.78 -21.05
N PRO A 2 -7.09 28.65 -20.94
CA PRO A 2 -7.69 27.40 -20.43
C PRO A 2 -8.15 27.60 -18.98
N GLN A 3 -9.41 27.29 -18.69
CA GLN A 3 -9.98 27.40 -17.35
C GLN A 3 -9.78 26.08 -16.60
N ILE A 4 -9.16 26.16 -15.42
CA ILE A 4 -9.02 25.02 -14.51
C ILE A 4 -10.40 24.70 -13.93
N VAL A 5 -10.81 23.43 -14.01
CA VAL A 5 -12.09 22.96 -13.45
C VAL A 5 -12.05 23.10 -11.93
N SER A 6 -12.98 23.86 -11.35
CA SER A 6 -13.02 24.06 -9.90
C SER A 6 -13.50 22.78 -9.18
N PRO A 7 -12.94 22.47 -7.99
CA PRO A 7 -13.38 21.31 -7.23
C PRO A 7 -14.86 21.37 -6.81
N SER A 8 -15.41 22.56 -6.63
CA SER A 8 -16.85 22.75 -6.36
C SER A 8 -17.71 22.31 -7.53
N LEU A 9 -17.30 22.63 -8.77
CA LEU A 9 -18.01 22.20 -9.97
C LEU A 9 -18.01 20.67 -10.10
N ILE A 10 -16.89 20.01 -9.80
CA ILE A 10 -16.80 18.54 -9.79
C ILE A 10 -17.75 17.97 -8.73
N LEU A 11 -17.73 18.52 -7.51
CA LEU A 11 -18.57 18.05 -6.42
C LEU A 11 -20.07 18.19 -6.73
N GLU A 12 -20.50 19.32 -7.30
CA GLU A 12 -21.88 19.53 -7.71
C GLU A 12 -22.30 18.58 -8.83
N SER A 13 -21.41 18.36 -9.81
CA SER A 13 -21.64 17.42 -10.90
C SER A 13 -21.81 15.99 -10.39
N LEU A 14 -20.95 15.56 -9.46
CA LEU A 14 -21.05 14.25 -8.81
C LEU A 14 -22.37 14.08 -8.04
N LYS A 15 -22.81 15.11 -7.30
CA LYS A 15 -24.09 15.08 -6.57
C LYS A 15 -25.28 14.92 -7.50
N LYS A 16 -25.30 15.66 -8.61
CA LYS A 16 -26.35 15.56 -9.64
C LYS A 16 -26.32 14.19 -10.34
N GLY A 17 -25.15 13.55 -10.39
CA GLY A 17 -24.94 12.24 -11.00
C GLY A 17 -25.42 11.04 -10.17
N ILE A 18 -25.65 11.20 -8.86
CA ILE A 18 -26.02 10.09 -7.94
C ILE A 18 -27.17 9.21 -8.46
N PRO A 19 -28.28 9.76 -9.00
CA PRO A 19 -29.40 8.94 -9.49
C PRO A 19 -29.04 7.99 -10.64
N TYR A 20 -27.91 8.24 -11.32
CA TYR A 20 -27.42 7.46 -12.46
C TYR A 20 -26.34 6.45 -12.06
N PHE A 21 -25.94 6.39 -10.79
CA PHE A 21 -24.95 5.43 -10.35
C PHE A 21 -25.53 4.01 -10.37
N PRO A 22 -24.75 3.00 -10.76
CA PRO A 22 -25.21 1.62 -10.72
C PRO A 22 -25.68 1.22 -9.33
N GLU A 23 -26.78 0.45 -9.27
CA GLU A 23 -27.31 -0.04 -8.01
C GLU A 23 -26.26 -0.82 -7.22
N GLY A 24 -26.29 -0.68 -5.90
CA GLY A 24 -25.37 -1.38 -5.00
C GLY A 24 -23.97 -0.76 -4.91
N THR A 25 -23.68 0.31 -5.64
CA THR A 25 -22.42 1.06 -5.53
C THR A 25 -22.49 2.18 -4.48
N LEU A 26 -21.33 2.59 -3.98
CA LEU A 26 -21.15 3.65 -3.00
C LEU A 26 -20.11 4.66 -3.49
N THR A 27 -20.22 5.91 -3.06
CA THR A 27 -19.14 6.88 -3.26
C THR A 27 -17.99 6.58 -2.28
N PRO A 28 -16.73 6.77 -2.68
CA PRO A 28 -15.58 6.49 -1.82
C PRO A 28 -15.47 7.43 -0.61
N PHE A 29 -16.16 8.56 -0.64
CA PHE A 29 -16.24 9.52 0.45
C PHE A 29 -17.60 10.22 0.43
N SER A 30 -17.93 10.90 1.52
CA SER A 30 -19.09 11.78 1.57
C SER A 30 -18.88 12.95 0.60
N LEU A 31 -19.85 13.24 -0.26
CA LEU A 31 -19.81 14.38 -1.17
C LEU A 31 -20.09 15.69 -0.40
N SER A 32 -19.22 16.06 0.54
CA SER A 32 -19.24 17.33 1.27
C SER A 32 -18.04 18.20 0.91
N LYS A 33 -18.08 19.47 1.31
CA LYS A 33 -16.95 20.40 1.11
C LYS A 33 -15.69 19.92 1.82
N ASP A 34 -15.83 19.24 2.95
CA ASP A 34 -14.71 18.72 3.75
C ASP A 34 -13.94 17.59 3.03
N SER A 35 -14.59 16.92 2.09
CA SER A 35 -14.03 15.78 1.34
C SER A 35 -13.45 16.17 -0.02
N ILE A 36 -13.37 17.47 -0.36
CA ILE A 36 -12.87 17.93 -1.66
C ILE A 36 -11.45 17.39 -1.94
N SER A 37 -10.58 17.34 -0.92
CA SER A 37 -9.22 16.79 -1.06
C SER A 37 -9.20 15.32 -1.49
N MET A 38 -10.27 14.55 -1.20
CA MET A 38 -10.37 13.14 -1.59
C MET A 38 -10.72 12.97 -3.06
N ILE A 39 -11.40 13.95 -3.68
CA ILE A 39 -11.66 13.95 -5.13
C ILE A 39 -10.33 13.88 -5.87
N TYR A 40 -9.37 14.72 -5.50
CA TYR A 40 -8.04 14.73 -6.13
C TYR A 40 -7.23 13.45 -5.86
N LYS A 41 -7.37 12.86 -4.68
CA LYS A 41 -6.63 11.63 -4.33
C LYS A 41 -7.13 10.39 -5.03
N LEU A 42 -8.44 10.34 -5.33
CA LEU A 42 -9.08 9.12 -5.81
C LEU A 42 -9.52 9.20 -7.27
N SER A 43 -9.53 10.37 -7.89
CA SER A 43 -9.90 10.51 -9.31
C SER A 43 -8.69 10.35 -10.22
N ASP A 44 -8.90 9.74 -11.38
CA ASP A 44 -7.95 9.82 -12.50
C ASP A 44 -8.35 10.98 -13.40
N VAL A 45 -7.37 11.67 -13.97
CA VAL A 45 -7.59 12.78 -14.91
C VAL A 45 -6.91 12.44 -16.22
N HIS A 46 -7.71 12.29 -17.27
CA HIS A 46 -7.21 12.16 -18.63
C HIS A 46 -7.44 13.47 -19.37
N VAL A 47 -6.40 13.96 -20.03
CA VAL A 47 -6.44 15.21 -20.79
C VAL A 47 -6.30 14.87 -22.27
N TYR A 48 -7.12 15.50 -23.10
CA TYR A 48 -7.05 15.34 -24.54
C TYR A 48 -7.30 16.67 -25.25
N ILE A 49 -6.78 16.80 -26.47
CA ILE A 49 -7.04 17.95 -27.34
C ILE A 49 -7.80 17.44 -28.56
N ASN A 50 -8.97 18.03 -28.84
CA ASN A 50 -9.75 17.70 -30.02
C ASN A 50 -10.24 18.98 -30.70
N LYS A 51 -9.88 19.19 -31.97
CA LYS A 51 -10.23 20.40 -32.75
C LYS A 51 -9.88 21.72 -32.02
N GLY A 52 -8.73 21.75 -31.35
CA GLY A 52 -8.28 22.92 -30.59
C GLY A 52 -8.99 23.12 -29.24
N LEU A 53 -9.90 22.22 -28.85
CA LEU A 53 -10.53 22.22 -27.53
C LEU A 53 -9.76 21.29 -26.59
N LEU A 54 -9.38 21.82 -25.43
CA LEU A 54 -8.79 21.06 -24.34
C LEU A 54 -9.91 20.41 -23.52
N GLY A 55 -10.00 19.08 -23.57
CA GLY A 55 -10.97 18.28 -22.84
C GLY A 55 -10.34 17.57 -21.65
N TYR A 56 -11.10 17.48 -20.56
CA TYR A 56 -10.73 16.76 -19.34
C TYR A 56 -11.75 15.65 -19.09
N VAL A 57 -11.28 14.42 -18.86
CA VAL A 57 -12.08 13.31 -18.37
C VAL A 57 -11.64 13.00 -16.95
N ILE A 58 -12.52 13.26 -15.99
CA ILE A 58 -12.27 12.99 -14.58
C ILE A 58 -13.03 11.72 -14.21
N THR A 59 -12.30 10.67 -13.87
CA THR A 59 -12.86 9.36 -13.53
C THR A 59 -12.78 9.15 -12.03
N LEU A 60 -13.94 9.17 -11.36
CA LEU A 60 -14.06 8.81 -9.94
C LEU A 60 -14.47 7.34 -9.82
N PRO A 61 -13.72 6.50 -9.09
CA PRO A 61 -14.13 5.12 -8.87
C PRO A 61 -15.33 5.07 -7.93
N LEU A 62 -16.35 4.29 -8.31
CA LEU A 62 -17.42 3.87 -7.42
C LEU A 62 -17.00 2.60 -6.70
N LEU A 63 -17.42 2.48 -5.44
CA LEU A 63 -17.07 1.35 -4.59
C LEU A 63 -18.18 0.31 -4.53
N ASN A 64 -17.79 -0.96 -4.51
CA ASN A 64 -18.67 -2.03 -4.07
C ASN A 64 -18.83 -1.98 -2.55
N LYS A 65 -19.94 -2.53 -2.03
CA LYS A 65 -20.18 -2.64 -0.58
C LYS A 65 -19.20 -3.59 0.13
N ASN A 66 -18.50 -4.45 -0.61
CA ASN A 66 -17.63 -5.48 -0.05
C ASN A 66 -16.31 -4.87 0.41
N VAL A 67 -15.98 -5.09 1.68
CA VAL A 67 -14.70 -4.70 2.28
C VAL A 67 -13.87 -5.96 2.53
N PHE A 68 -12.60 -5.92 2.11
CA PHE A 68 -11.66 -7.01 2.30
C PHE A 68 -10.54 -6.60 3.25
N LYS A 69 -10.16 -7.51 4.14
CA LYS A 69 -8.96 -7.37 4.98
C LYS A 69 -7.77 -7.93 4.21
N ALA A 70 -6.77 -7.09 3.98
CA ALA A 70 -5.49 -7.48 3.41
C ALA A 70 -4.56 -8.03 4.50
N LEU A 71 -4.08 -9.27 4.33
CA LEU A 71 -3.24 -10.00 5.26
C LEU A 71 -1.98 -10.48 4.52
N LYS A 72 -0.81 -10.13 5.06
CA LYS A 72 0.47 -10.68 4.62
C LYS A 72 0.87 -11.81 5.55
N LEU A 73 1.13 -12.98 5.00
CA LEU A 73 1.61 -14.12 5.77
C LEU A 73 3.13 -14.04 5.87
N ILE A 74 3.65 -14.25 7.07
CA ILE A 74 5.08 -14.32 7.35
C ILE A 74 5.35 -15.74 7.88
N PRO A 75 5.99 -16.61 7.10
CA PRO A 75 6.25 -17.97 7.54
C PRO A 75 7.29 -17.98 8.64
N LEU A 76 7.00 -18.70 9.73
CA LEU A 76 7.92 -18.89 10.85
C LEU A 76 8.46 -20.32 10.79
N PRO A 77 9.78 -20.51 10.65
CA PRO A 77 10.37 -21.84 10.62
C PRO A 77 10.21 -22.57 11.96
N ILE A 78 9.98 -23.88 11.90
CA ILE A 78 9.89 -24.77 13.06
C ILE A 78 11.07 -25.75 13.02
N ALA A 79 11.75 -25.94 14.14
CA ALA A 79 12.87 -26.86 14.27
C ALA A 79 12.42 -28.31 14.07
N LYS A 80 13.10 -29.03 13.16
CA LYS A 80 12.94 -30.47 12.98
C LYS A 80 14.15 -31.24 13.51
N ASP A 81 15.34 -30.69 13.31
CA ASP A 81 16.63 -31.23 13.74
C ASP A 81 17.65 -30.08 13.85
N LYS A 82 18.88 -30.35 14.28
CA LYS A 82 19.95 -29.34 14.38
C LYS A 82 20.15 -28.64 13.04
N PHE A 83 19.93 -27.33 13.02
CA PHE A 83 19.96 -26.44 11.85
C PHE A 83 18.97 -26.77 10.72
N LYS A 84 18.11 -27.79 10.86
CA LYS A 84 17.10 -28.12 9.85
C LYS A 84 15.72 -27.66 10.31
N PHE A 85 15.11 -26.81 9.50
CA PHE A 85 13.84 -26.19 9.80
C PHE A 85 12.83 -26.46 8.72
N VAL A 86 11.56 -26.53 9.12
CA VAL A 86 10.42 -26.66 8.21
C VAL A 86 9.64 -25.35 8.22
N TYR A 87 9.32 -24.85 7.04
CA TYR A 87 8.43 -23.68 6.90
C TYR A 87 7.43 -23.90 5.76
N ILE A 88 6.37 -23.10 5.76
CA ILE A 88 5.35 -23.10 4.71
C ILE A 88 5.71 -22.01 3.71
N GLU A 89 5.82 -22.34 2.43
CA GLU A 89 6.07 -21.36 1.37
C GLU A 89 4.78 -20.56 1.11
N THR A 90 4.88 -19.22 1.08
CA THR A 90 3.70 -18.32 0.97
C THR A 90 3.71 -17.44 -0.29
N GLU A 91 4.61 -17.71 -1.24
CA GLU A 91 4.73 -17.04 -2.55
C GLU A 91 4.78 -15.50 -2.49
N ASN A 92 5.10 -14.91 -1.32
CA ASN A 92 5.05 -13.47 -1.05
C ASN A 92 3.72 -12.79 -1.45
N SER A 93 2.61 -13.52 -1.38
CA SER A 93 1.28 -13.00 -1.73
C SER A 93 0.58 -12.28 -0.56
N ILE A 94 -0.30 -11.35 -0.90
CA ILE A 94 -1.24 -10.69 0.01
C ILE A 94 -2.58 -11.39 -0.14
N LEU A 95 -3.10 -11.90 0.97
CA LEU A 95 -4.43 -12.48 1.04
C LEU A 95 -5.46 -11.40 1.34
N TYR A 96 -6.51 -11.36 0.54
CA TYR A 96 -7.69 -10.54 0.78
C TYR A 96 -8.83 -11.46 1.17
N VAL A 97 -9.44 -11.19 2.32
CA VAL A 97 -10.55 -11.98 2.85
C VAL A 97 -11.68 -11.05 3.28
N ASP A 98 -12.90 -11.38 2.87
CA ASP A 98 -14.08 -10.62 3.26
C ASP A 98 -14.38 -10.74 4.76
N GLU A 99 -15.29 -9.91 5.26
CA GLU A 99 -15.60 -9.87 6.69
C GLU A 99 -16.16 -11.20 7.23
N THR A 100 -16.92 -11.93 6.40
CA THR A 100 -17.50 -13.24 6.73
C THR A 100 -16.55 -14.41 6.51
N ARG A 101 -15.37 -14.17 5.92
CA ARG A 101 -14.37 -15.18 5.52
C ARG A 101 -14.90 -16.21 4.53
N GLN A 102 -15.93 -15.87 3.75
CA GLN A 102 -16.54 -16.73 2.73
C GLN A 102 -15.82 -16.59 1.40
N TYR A 103 -15.37 -15.39 1.07
CA TYR A 103 -14.70 -15.10 -0.19
C TYR A 103 -13.30 -14.55 0.04
N TYR A 104 -12.38 -15.01 -0.81
CA TYR A 104 -11.00 -14.55 -0.78
C TYR A 104 -10.41 -14.44 -2.18
N PHE A 105 -9.32 -13.71 -2.27
CA PHE A 105 -8.43 -13.71 -3.43
C PHE A 105 -7.01 -13.35 -2.95
N THR A 106 -6.01 -13.56 -3.81
CA THR A 106 -4.62 -13.23 -3.52
C THR A 106 -4.06 -12.33 -4.60
N THR A 107 -3.15 -11.43 -4.23
CA THR A 107 -2.39 -10.61 -5.18
C THR A 107 -0.93 -10.49 -4.75
N SER A 108 -0.09 -9.91 -5.60
CA SER A 108 1.25 -9.48 -5.19
C SER A 108 1.21 -8.17 -4.40
N ARG A 109 2.35 -7.80 -3.81
CA ARG A 109 2.54 -6.47 -3.24
C ARG A 109 2.41 -5.36 -4.29
N GLU A 110 2.99 -5.56 -5.47
CA GLU A 110 2.94 -4.59 -6.56
C GLU A 110 1.49 -4.23 -6.95
N GLU A 111 0.57 -5.20 -6.90
CA GLU A 111 -0.85 -4.94 -7.14
C GLU A 111 -1.50 -4.10 -6.03
N LEU A 112 -1.12 -4.30 -4.76
CA LEU A 112 -1.61 -3.44 -3.67
C LEU A 112 -1.09 -2.01 -3.79
N ASP A 113 0.16 -1.84 -4.24
CA ASP A 113 0.78 -0.53 -4.39
C ASP A 113 0.13 0.30 -5.52
N LYS A 114 -0.56 -0.35 -6.48
CA LYS A 114 -1.40 0.31 -7.50
C LYS A 114 -2.74 0.82 -6.95
N CYS A 115 -3.13 0.45 -5.73
CA CYS A 115 -4.39 0.89 -5.14
C CYS A 115 -4.30 2.34 -4.62
N LYS A 116 -5.42 3.07 -4.70
CA LYS A 116 -5.47 4.46 -4.25
C LYS A 116 -5.63 4.53 -2.74
N LEU A 117 -4.76 5.28 -2.06
CA LEU A 117 -4.81 5.46 -0.61
C LEU A 117 -5.96 6.40 -0.23
N MET A 118 -6.97 5.88 0.45
CA MET A 118 -8.13 6.67 0.90
C MET A 118 -7.91 7.26 2.30
N LYS A 119 -7.51 6.42 3.25
CA LYS A 119 -7.18 6.79 4.64
C LYS A 119 -6.03 5.93 5.14
N ALA A 120 -5.49 6.23 6.32
CA ALA A 120 -4.48 5.36 6.94
C ALA A 120 -5.01 3.92 7.02
N ARG A 121 -4.30 2.99 6.35
CA ARG A 121 -4.64 1.55 6.25
C ARG A 121 -5.93 1.22 5.48
N SER A 122 -6.39 2.12 4.61
CA SER A 122 -7.56 1.90 3.77
C SER A 122 -7.26 2.27 2.32
N PHE A 123 -7.47 1.33 1.42
CA PHE A 123 -7.13 1.42 0.01
C PHE A 123 -8.36 1.16 -0.84
N VAL A 124 -8.44 1.86 -1.97
CA VAL A 124 -9.41 1.63 -3.03
C VAL A 124 -8.70 0.90 -4.15
N CYS A 125 -9.05 -0.37 -4.34
CA CYS A 125 -8.44 -1.25 -5.32
C CYS A 125 -9.45 -1.59 -6.42
N LYS A 126 -8.96 -1.73 -7.65
CA LYS A 126 -9.76 -2.31 -8.74
C LYS A 126 -9.84 -3.83 -8.54
N GLN A 127 -11.05 -4.38 -8.49
CA GLN A 127 -11.22 -5.83 -8.40
C GLN A 127 -11.08 -6.47 -9.78
N ASN A 128 -9.87 -6.92 -10.10
CA ASN A 128 -9.56 -7.65 -11.33
C ASN A 128 -9.53 -9.18 -11.13
N GLN A 129 -9.45 -9.63 -9.87
CA GLN A 129 -9.32 -11.04 -9.54
C GLN A 129 -10.69 -11.68 -9.27
N PRO A 130 -10.88 -12.96 -9.63
CA PRO A 130 -12.09 -13.69 -9.25
C PRO A 130 -12.13 -13.88 -7.72
N LEU A 131 -13.33 -13.77 -7.15
CA LEU A 131 -13.58 -14.10 -5.75
C LEU A 131 -13.72 -15.62 -5.62
N LEU A 132 -12.87 -16.22 -4.81
CA LEU A 132 -12.85 -17.65 -4.57
C LEU A 132 -13.61 -17.98 -3.29
N ASN A 133 -14.45 -19.01 -3.33
CA ASN A 133 -15.18 -19.49 -2.15
C ASN A 133 -14.24 -20.31 -1.23
N SER A 134 -14.14 -19.93 0.03
CA SER A 134 -13.25 -20.53 1.04
C SER A 134 -13.60 -21.96 1.41
N HIS A 135 -14.84 -22.40 1.19
CA HIS A 135 -15.30 -23.77 1.48
C HIS A 135 -15.10 -24.72 0.31
N LEU A 136 -15.10 -24.21 -0.92
CA LEU A 136 -14.99 -25.03 -2.14
C LEU A 136 -13.57 -25.14 -2.68
N ARG A 137 -12.70 -24.16 -2.37
CA ARG A 137 -11.32 -24.12 -2.87
C ARG A 137 -10.32 -24.39 -1.75
N GLU A 138 -9.48 -25.40 -1.96
CA GLU A 138 -8.43 -25.79 -1.03
C GLU A 138 -7.21 -24.87 -1.12
N SER A 139 -7.27 -23.72 -0.45
CA SER A 139 -6.12 -22.83 -0.28
C SER A 139 -5.43 -23.10 1.06
N CYS A 140 -4.12 -23.34 1.02
CA CYS A 140 -3.27 -23.45 2.22
C CYS A 140 -3.49 -22.26 3.16
N VAL A 141 -3.33 -21.06 2.62
CA VAL A 141 -3.37 -19.80 3.37
C VAL A 141 -4.72 -19.63 4.07
N VAL A 142 -5.82 -19.92 3.38
CA VAL A 142 -7.18 -19.82 3.95
C VAL A 142 -7.39 -20.86 5.05
N LYS A 143 -6.92 -22.09 4.85
CA LYS A 143 -7.00 -23.15 5.87
C LYS A 143 -6.18 -22.82 7.12
N LEU A 144 -5.05 -22.14 6.96
CA LEU A 144 -4.19 -21.70 8.07
C LEU A 144 -4.84 -20.60 8.92
N LEU A 145 -5.84 -19.88 8.42
CA LEU A 145 -6.62 -18.91 9.21
C LEU A 145 -7.60 -19.57 10.20
N GLN A 146 -7.82 -20.88 10.08
CA GLN A 146 -8.68 -21.66 10.95
C GLN A 146 -7.81 -22.37 12.01
N PRO A 147 -8.29 -22.51 13.27
CA PRO A 147 -7.57 -23.25 14.30
C PRO A 147 -7.32 -24.70 13.86
N ARG A 148 -6.05 -25.10 13.79
CA ARG A 148 -5.64 -26.45 13.38
C ARG A 148 -4.42 -26.90 14.15
N ARG A 149 -4.26 -28.22 14.28
CA ARG A 149 -3.10 -28.87 14.91
C ARG A 149 -2.05 -29.34 13.90
N THR A 150 -2.43 -29.47 12.63
CA THR A 150 -1.58 -30.00 11.56
C THR A 150 -1.56 -29.06 10.38
N ILE A 151 -0.45 -29.08 9.64
CA ILE A 151 -0.31 -28.32 8.39
C ILE A 151 -1.21 -28.95 7.32
N PRO A 152 -2.07 -28.17 6.64
CA PRO A 152 -2.89 -28.69 5.55
C PRO A 152 -2.06 -29.31 4.41
N GLN A 153 -2.56 -30.38 3.79
CA GLN A 153 -1.93 -31.00 2.62
C GLN A 153 -1.82 -30.07 1.40
N SER A 154 -2.67 -29.04 1.34
CA SER A 154 -2.63 -28.02 0.29
C SER A 154 -1.47 -27.03 0.45
N CYS A 155 -0.69 -27.13 1.53
CA CYS A 155 0.47 -26.26 1.78
C CYS A 155 1.76 -26.85 1.22
N ASP A 156 2.51 -26.04 0.47
CA ASP A 156 3.90 -26.36 0.14
C ASP A 156 4.76 -26.20 1.40
N THR A 157 5.35 -27.30 1.85
CA THR A 157 6.22 -27.34 3.03
C THR A 157 7.65 -27.61 2.59
N ARG A 158 8.56 -26.75 3.01
CA ARG A 158 9.97 -26.82 2.61
C ARG A 158 10.85 -27.08 3.81
N VAL A 159 11.90 -27.87 3.58
CA VAL A 159 12.95 -28.12 4.57
C VAL A 159 14.17 -27.32 4.17
N VAL A 160 14.70 -26.54 5.09
CA VAL A 160 15.84 -25.64 4.85
C VAL A 160 16.88 -25.78 5.97
N CYS A 161 18.15 -25.60 5.60
CA CYS A 161 19.23 -25.46 6.57
C CYS A 161 19.43 -23.97 6.90
N ILE A 162 19.16 -23.55 8.13
CA ILE A 162 19.31 -22.15 8.56
C ILE A 162 20.44 -22.09 9.59
N THR A 163 21.51 -21.38 9.25
CA THR A 163 22.72 -21.25 10.07
C THR A 163 22.88 -19.87 10.70
N HIS A 164 22.07 -18.90 10.27
CA HIS A 164 22.14 -17.51 10.72
C HIS A 164 20.75 -16.97 11.09
N THR A 165 20.74 -15.86 11.82
CA THR A 165 19.50 -15.18 12.19
C THR A 165 18.79 -14.61 10.97
N VAL A 166 17.50 -14.93 10.84
CA VAL A 166 16.63 -14.41 9.77
C VAL A 166 15.80 -13.27 10.34
N TRP A 167 15.84 -12.12 9.67
CA TRP A 167 15.11 -10.91 10.06
C TRP A 167 14.03 -10.58 9.04
N THR A 168 12.80 -10.36 9.51
CA THR A 168 11.68 -9.87 8.69
C THR A 168 11.16 -8.57 9.28
N GLN A 169 11.40 -7.45 8.58
CA GLN A 169 10.92 -6.13 9.01
C GLN A 169 9.41 -5.99 8.80
N LEU A 170 8.72 -5.41 9.79
CA LEU A 170 7.32 -5.05 9.68
C LEU A 170 7.18 -3.66 9.09
N GLU A 171 6.38 -3.52 8.03
CA GLU A 171 6.41 -2.40 7.07
C GLU A 171 6.15 -0.99 7.62
N ARG A 172 5.60 -0.85 8.83
CA ARG A 172 5.18 0.46 9.36
C ARG A 172 5.59 0.69 10.80
N ARG A 173 6.55 -0.08 11.29
CA ARG A 173 7.01 -0.01 12.67
C ARG A 173 8.50 -0.28 12.71
N ASN A 174 9.13 0.22 13.76
CA ASN A 174 10.48 -0.19 14.14
C ASN A 174 10.42 -1.55 14.83
N GLU A 175 9.74 -2.50 14.18
CA GLU A 175 9.50 -3.86 14.66
C GLU A 175 10.02 -4.85 13.62
N TRP A 176 10.68 -5.90 14.12
CA TRP A 176 11.16 -7.02 13.34
C TRP A 176 10.68 -8.32 13.96
N ILE A 177 10.24 -9.24 13.11
CA ILE A 177 10.17 -10.65 13.46
C ILE A 177 11.55 -11.24 13.22
N TYR A 178 12.06 -12.00 14.18
CA TYR A 178 13.32 -12.71 14.05
C TYR A 178 13.15 -14.20 14.28
N PHE A 179 14.01 -14.96 13.62
CA PHE A 179 14.17 -16.40 13.82
C PHE A 179 15.66 -16.69 14.03
N ILE A 180 16.00 -17.30 15.17
CA ILE A 180 17.38 -17.60 15.58
C ILE A 180 17.56 -19.11 15.75
N PRO A 181 18.49 -19.76 15.03
CA PRO A 181 18.65 -21.21 15.07
C PRO A 181 19.31 -21.73 16.35
N SER A 182 20.03 -20.90 17.11
CA SER A 182 20.67 -21.28 18.38
C SER A 182 20.62 -20.16 19.42
N SER A 183 21.50 -19.16 19.31
CA SER A 183 21.46 -17.91 20.08
C SER A 183 22.16 -16.80 19.31
N ASP A 184 21.68 -15.57 19.49
CA ASP A 184 22.31 -14.39 18.90
C ASP A 184 22.14 -13.19 19.83
N SER A 185 22.95 -12.15 19.65
CA SER A 185 22.79 -10.88 20.39
C SER A 185 22.63 -9.70 19.45
N VAL A 186 21.89 -8.70 19.93
CA VAL A 186 21.74 -7.41 19.27
C VAL A 186 22.24 -6.31 20.18
N THR A 187 23.15 -5.47 19.68
CA THR A 187 23.59 -4.26 20.36
C THR A 187 22.76 -3.08 19.87
N ILE A 188 21.93 -2.53 20.74
CA ILE A 188 21.07 -1.39 20.45
C ILE A 188 21.79 -0.10 20.86
N VAL A 189 21.98 0.81 19.91
CA VAL A 189 22.61 2.11 20.11
C VAL A 189 21.61 3.21 19.85
N CYS A 190 21.41 4.10 20.82
CA CYS A 190 20.52 5.25 20.74
C CYS A 190 21.30 6.55 20.99
N PRO A 191 20.87 7.70 20.45
CA PRO A 191 21.49 8.99 20.76
C PRO A 191 21.47 9.28 22.27
N ASN A 192 22.60 9.73 22.81
CA ASN A 192 22.78 10.12 24.22
C ASN A 192 22.43 9.01 25.24
N LYS A 193 22.55 7.73 24.86
CA LYS A 193 22.39 6.58 25.76
C LYS A 193 23.53 5.60 25.53
N GLU A 194 23.92 4.91 26.61
CA GLU A 194 24.86 3.80 26.51
C GLU A 194 24.29 2.67 25.63
N PRO A 195 25.13 1.98 24.84
CA PRO A 195 24.73 0.79 24.10
C PRO A 195 24.17 -0.29 25.03
N VAL A 196 23.08 -0.93 24.62
CA VAL A 196 22.46 -2.05 25.35
C VAL A 196 22.60 -3.31 24.52
N GLU A 197 23.15 -4.37 25.11
CA GLU A 197 23.16 -5.70 24.50
C GLU A 197 21.94 -6.50 24.94
N VAL A 198 21.24 -7.10 23.98
CA VAL A 198 20.07 -7.94 24.21
C VAL A 198 20.35 -9.32 23.64
N LEU A 199 20.25 -10.35 24.47
CA LEU A 199 20.33 -11.74 24.05
C LEU A 199 18.99 -12.20 23.49
N LEU A 200 19.01 -12.80 22.31
CA LEU A 200 17.84 -13.27 21.60
C LEU A 200 17.95 -14.79 21.37
N THR A 201 16.81 -15.48 21.51
CA THR A 201 16.71 -16.93 21.30
C THR A 201 15.43 -17.27 20.57
N HIS A 202 15.43 -18.39 19.85
CA HIS A 202 14.25 -18.92 19.15
C HIS A 202 13.62 -17.91 18.18
N THR A 203 12.30 -17.86 18.14
CA THR A 203 11.51 -16.94 17.31
C THR A 203 10.90 -15.88 18.21
N GLY A 204 10.95 -14.62 17.79
CA GLY A 204 10.37 -13.54 18.57
C GLY A 204 10.11 -12.29 17.75
N LYS A 205 9.66 -11.25 18.46
CA LYS A 205 9.47 -9.92 17.92
C LYS A 205 10.37 -8.95 18.67
N LEU A 206 11.16 -8.17 17.94
CA LEU A 206 12.00 -7.12 18.49
C LEU A 206 11.42 -5.77 18.08
N GLU A 207 11.21 -4.88 19.04
CA GLU A 207 10.84 -3.48 18.80
C GLU A 207 11.99 -2.58 19.25
N ILE A 208 12.38 -1.64 18.39
CA ILE A 208 13.47 -0.69 18.66
C ILE A 208 12.91 0.72 18.63
N GLN A 209 13.28 1.55 19.60
CA GLN A 209 12.86 2.95 19.66
C GLN A 209 13.32 3.73 18.41
N ALA A 210 12.45 4.60 17.87
CA ALA A 210 12.77 5.46 16.74
C ALA A 210 14.03 6.32 17.00
N GLY A 211 14.93 6.35 16.01
CA GLY A 211 16.22 7.04 16.10
C GLY A 211 17.38 6.16 16.60
N CYS A 212 17.11 4.94 17.08
CA CYS A 212 18.14 3.98 17.46
C CYS A 212 18.52 3.04 16.30
N LYS A 213 19.63 2.33 16.45
CA LYS A 213 20.09 1.28 15.52
C LYS A 213 20.38 0.00 16.28
N GLY A 214 20.04 -1.14 15.70
CA GLY A 214 20.40 -2.47 16.23
C GLY A 214 21.50 -3.10 15.39
N TYR A 215 22.64 -3.41 15.99
CA TYR A 215 23.76 -4.12 15.35
C TYR A 215 23.72 -5.59 15.73
N THR A 216 23.74 -6.46 14.73
CA THR A 216 23.75 -7.92 14.90
C THR A 216 24.91 -8.50 14.07
N LYS A 217 25.16 -9.80 14.21
CA LYS A 217 26.21 -10.47 13.42
C LYS A 217 25.96 -10.45 11.92
N THR A 218 24.69 -10.42 11.49
CA THR A 218 24.31 -10.59 10.07
C THR A 218 23.54 -9.43 9.47
N ALA A 219 23.06 -8.49 10.28
CA ALA A 219 22.21 -7.39 9.82
C ALA A 219 22.36 -6.12 10.67
N LEU A 220 22.10 -4.98 10.03
CA LEU A 220 21.90 -3.68 10.67
C LEU A 220 20.40 -3.35 10.67
N LEU A 221 19.80 -3.25 11.85
CA LEU A 221 18.40 -2.88 12.04
C LEU A 221 18.28 -1.37 12.17
N SER A 222 17.77 -0.72 11.12
CA SER A 222 17.61 0.74 11.07
C SER A 222 16.18 1.15 11.37
N THR A 223 15.99 2.05 12.34
CA THR A 223 14.68 2.59 12.68
C THR A 223 14.34 3.83 11.86
N ILE A 224 13.05 4.04 11.62
CA ILE A 224 12.51 5.21 10.95
C ILE A 224 11.90 6.14 12.00
N LYS A 225 12.16 7.44 11.86
CA LYS A 225 11.54 8.51 12.64
C LYS A 225 10.55 9.26 11.74
N GLU A 226 9.25 9.01 11.94
CA GLU A 226 8.22 9.80 11.27
C GLU A 226 8.04 11.14 11.96
N ILE A 227 8.24 12.25 11.23
CA ILE A 227 7.95 13.60 11.70
C ILE A 227 6.69 14.06 11.00
N LYS A 228 5.59 14.20 11.74
CA LYS A 228 4.35 14.79 11.22
C LYS A 228 4.41 16.29 11.44
N VAL A 229 4.57 17.03 10.35
CA VAL A 229 4.46 18.49 10.36
C VAL A 229 3.03 18.85 9.98
N ASN A 230 2.25 19.36 10.93
CA ASN A 230 0.97 19.98 10.63
C ASN A 230 1.23 21.45 10.29
N ASP A 231 1.52 21.74 9.02
CA ASP A 231 1.61 23.12 8.56
C ASP A 231 0.19 23.63 8.26
N SER A 232 -0.34 24.52 9.10
CA SER A 232 -1.57 25.25 8.82
C SER A 232 -1.21 26.50 8.02
N ARG A 233 -0.94 26.35 6.72
CA ARG A 233 -0.98 27.54 5.86
C ARG A 233 -2.45 27.93 5.72
N ASN A 234 -2.83 29.05 6.34
CA ASN A 234 -3.96 29.87 5.89
C ASN A 234 -3.59 30.45 4.51
N GLY A 235 -3.51 29.58 3.50
CA GLY A 235 -3.17 29.92 2.13
C GLY A 235 -4.34 29.49 1.27
N GLY A 236 -5.03 30.45 0.67
CA GLY A 236 -6.02 30.18 -0.37
C GLY A 236 -5.48 29.20 -1.42
N ASP A 237 -6.40 28.46 -2.03
CA ASP A 237 -6.19 27.42 -3.04
C ASP A 237 -4.88 27.63 -3.83
N LEU A 238 -3.92 26.71 -3.72
CA LEU A 238 -2.63 26.78 -4.43
C LEU A 238 -2.83 26.97 -5.95
N LEU A 239 -3.99 26.55 -6.48
CA LEU A 239 -4.39 26.73 -7.87
C LEU A 239 -4.83 28.16 -8.21
N SER A 240 -5.16 28.98 -7.21
CA SER A 240 -5.56 30.38 -7.37
C SER A 240 -4.41 31.38 -7.25
N LYS A 241 -3.19 30.92 -6.97
CA LYS A 241 -1.97 31.75 -6.91
C LYS A 241 -0.84 31.24 -7.83
N VAL A 242 -1.17 30.66 -8.98
CA VAL A 242 -0.20 30.65 -10.07
C VAL A 242 -0.19 32.05 -10.67
N GLY A 243 0.70 32.91 -10.19
CA GLY A 243 1.11 34.08 -10.97
C GLY A 243 1.77 33.53 -12.23
N ALA A 244 1.04 33.57 -13.34
CA ALA A 244 1.57 33.17 -14.63
C ALA A 244 2.54 34.27 -15.12
N GLU A 245 3.72 34.34 -14.54
CA GLU A 245 4.89 34.89 -15.23
C GLU A 245 5.52 33.73 -16.01
N PHE A 246 4.84 33.34 -17.09
CA PHE A 246 5.46 32.57 -18.15
C PHE A 246 5.30 33.37 -19.44
N GLU A 247 6.29 34.19 -19.75
CA GLU A 247 6.68 34.49 -21.13
C GLU A 247 7.16 33.18 -21.78
N CYS A 248 6.24 32.24 -21.99
CA CYS A 248 6.52 31.00 -22.69
C CYS A 248 5.76 31.02 -24.01
N CYS A 249 6.08 32.00 -24.86
CA CYS A 249 5.62 32.05 -26.25
C CYS A 249 6.34 33.10 -27.12
N GLU A 250 7.53 33.59 -26.75
CA GLU A 250 8.31 34.39 -27.69
C GLU A 250 9.61 33.66 -28.07
N GLN A 251 9.73 33.40 -29.36
CA GLN A 251 10.85 32.80 -30.08
C GLN A 251 10.94 31.27 -30.09
N LEU A 252 10.01 30.63 -30.80
CA LEU A 252 10.32 29.43 -31.58
C LEU A 252 9.55 29.51 -32.90
N GLY A 253 10.19 30.14 -33.90
CA GLY A 253 9.74 30.17 -35.28
C GLY A 253 9.89 28.80 -35.98
N SER A 254 9.34 27.75 -35.38
CA SER A 254 9.30 26.42 -35.96
C SER A 254 7.94 25.79 -35.72
N HIS A 255 7.21 25.52 -36.79
CA HIS A 255 6.01 24.68 -36.77
C HIS A 255 6.38 23.27 -36.28
N LEU A 256 6.18 23.01 -34.98
CA LEU A 256 6.30 21.68 -34.42
C LEU A 256 5.00 20.91 -34.71
N ASN A 257 5.11 19.83 -35.46
CA ASN A 257 3.99 18.92 -35.69
C ASN A 257 3.78 18.05 -34.45
N LEU A 258 2.75 18.38 -33.66
CA LEU A 258 2.46 17.81 -32.35
C LEU A 258 1.82 16.41 -32.42
N SER A 259 1.65 15.82 -33.60
CA SER A 259 0.98 14.52 -33.77
C SER A 259 1.74 13.31 -33.22
N HIS A 260 2.97 13.51 -32.71
CA HIS A 260 3.83 12.43 -32.22
C HIS A 260 4.48 12.72 -30.85
N ILE A 261 3.94 13.67 -30.08
CA ILE A 261 4.43 13.87 -28.71
C ILE A 261 3.73 12.87 -27.79
N ASP A 262 4.41 11.75 -27.53
CA ASP A 262 4.10 10.86 -26.43
C ASP A 262 4.65 11.49 -25.15
N LEU A 263 3.77 12.04 -24.32
CA LEU A 263 4.14 12.52 -22.99
C LEU A 263 4.19 11.29 -22.07
N ASP A 264 5.38 10.69 -21.96
CA ASP A 264 5.66 9.62 -20.99
C ASP A 264 5.62 10.20 -19.57
N MET A 265 4.41 10.34 -19.04
CA MET A 265 4.17 10.73 -17.66
C MET A 265 4.18 9.48 -16.78
N LYS A 266 5.39 8.97 -16.52
CA LYS A 266 5.61 8.03 -15.43
C LYS A 266 5.46 8.78 -14.11
N PHE A 267 4.38 8.47 -13.39
CA PHE A 267 4.24 8.73 -11.95
C PHE A 267 4.37 7.43 -11.18
#